data_AF-A0A4Y2NR71-F1
#
_entry.id   AF-A0A4Y2NR71-F1
#
_cell.length_a   1.000
_cell.length_b   1.000
_cell.length_c   1.000
_cell.angle_alpha   90.00
_cell.angle_beta   90.00
_cell.angle_gamma   90.00
#
_symmetry.space_group_name_H-M   'P 1'
#
loop_
_entity.id
_entity.type
_entity.pdbx_description
1 polymer ?
#
loop_
_entity_poly.entity_id
_entity_poly.type
_entity_poly.pdbx_seq_one_letter_code
_entity_poly.pdbx_strand_id
1 'polypeptide(L)'
;MASTSNNMFYKSAKTLNELVMRLGNQTYEEINIIIANAEKPKKMPQTNPFLIQEFVKKSVSRHEQIENMKYTRQVHIGPCQQPEKCINCNGSRNAKSRSCPFYIKEQKILELKCRNHITTGEARHIFQQNNAKYSETVKTMPAVTNLEDTINAKFETLLQAINDRFERQMTIFADMLQKSMDCICQNFCKIMAQCVDPSSSPVRKKKLFSNLRQMSDSVTSWDAGGSKDTEDMPLC
;
A
#
# COMPACT_ATOMS: atom_id res chain seq x y z
N MET A 1 9.86 -17.88 -38.83
CA MET A 1 9.55 -18.57 -37.55
C MET A 1 10.61 -18.18 -36.53
N ALA A 2 10.21 -17.58 -35.42
CA ALA A 2 11.15 -17.02 -34.43
C ALA A 2 11.72 -18.14 -33.54
N SER A 3 13.04 -18.28 -33.51
CA SER A 3 13.73 -19.13 -32.56
C SER A 3 13.61 -18.53 -31.16
N THR A 4 12.77 -19.15 -30.33
CA THR A 4 12.68 -18.92 -28.88
C THR A 4 14.05 -19.14 -28.25
N SER A 5 14.74 -18.05 -27.89
CA SER A 5 15.92 -18.14 -27.04
C SER A 5 15.48 -18.37 -25.60
N ASN A 6 15.39 -19.63 -25.21
CA ASN A 6 15.21 -20.03 -23.82
C ASN A 6 16.48 -19.67 -23.03
N ASN A 7 16.56 -18.44 -22.54
CA ASN A 7 17.58 -18.06 -21.56
C ASN A 7 17.26 -18.76 -20.23
N MET A 8 17.73 -20.00 -20.06
CA MET A 8 17.70 -20.70 -18.79
C MET A 8 18.61 -20.00 -17.79
N PHE A 9 18.02 -19.43 -16.75
CA PHE A 9 18.70 -18.71 -15.68
C PHE A 9 19.55 -19.65 -14.80
N TYR A 10 20.71 -19.14 -14.37
CA TYR A 10 21.60 -19.77 -13.39
C TYR A 10 20.86 -19.96 -12.04
N LYS A 11 20.57 -21.21 -11.67
CA LYS A 11 20.12 -21.56 -10.31
C LYS A 11 21.14 -22.52 -9.68
N SER A 12 21.81 -22.04 -8.63
CA SER A 12 22.60 -22.88 -7.73
C SER A 12 21.64 -23.75 -6.91
N ALA A 13 21.68 -25.07 -7.13
CA ALA A 13 21.07 -26.04 -6.23
C ALA A 13 22.10 -26.41 -5.16
N LYS A 14 21.77 -26.19 -3.89
CA LYS A 14 22.69 -26.19 -2.75
C LYS A 14 23.30 -27.57 -2.45
N THR A 15 24.63 -27.63 -2.41
CA THR A 15 25.39 -28.31 -1.33
C THR A 15 26.48 -27.34 -0.86
N LEU A 16 26.90 -27.37 0.41
CA LEU A 16 27.85 -26.40 0.99
C LEU A 16 29.27 -26.46 0.38
N ASN A 17 29.54 -27.51 -0.42
CA ASN A 17 30.88 -27.85 -0.89
C ASN A 17 30.99 -27.85 -2.42
N GLU A 18 29.88 -27.71 -3.16
CA GLU A 18 29.87 -27.78 -4.63
C GLU A 18 29.00 -26.68 -5.23
N LEU A 19 29.51 -26.07 -6.31
CA LEU A 19 28.75 -25.17 -7.17
C LEU A 19 28.31 -25.95 -8.41
N VAL A 20 27.01 -26.18 -8.52
CA VAL A 20 26.40 -26.83 -9.70
C VAL A 20 25.87 -25.74 -10.64
N MET A 21 26.40 -25.70 -11.86
CA MET A 21 25.90 -24.87 -12.96
C MET A 21 25.20 -25.75 -13.99
N ARG A 22 23.94 -25.42 -14.29
CA ARG A 22 23.11 -26.13 -15.28
C ARG A 22 23.05 -25.33 -16.57
N LEU A 23 23.43 -25.95 -17.68
CA LEU A 23 23.41 -25.37 -19.02
C LEU A 23 22.62 -26.30 -19.95
N GLY A 24 21.77 -25.76 -20.81
CA GLY A 24 21.07 -26.55 -21.84
C GLY A 24 21.29 -25.95 -23.23
N ASN A 25 21.32 -26.79 -24.27
CA ASN A 25 21.36 -26.37 -25.67
C ASN A 25 20.57 -27.35 -26.55
N GLN A 26 20.38 -27.04 -27.84
CA GLN A 26 19.64 -27.83 -28.82
C GLN A 26 20.19 -29.26 -29.01
N THR A 27 21.48 -29.48 -28.75
CA THR A 27 22.13 -30.80 -28.84
C THR A 27 22.13 -31.61 -27.55
N TYR A 28 21.97 -30.96 -26.39
CA TYR A 28 22.02 -31.61 -25.08
C TYR A 28 20.97 -31.00 -24.16
N GLU A 29 19.99 -31.81 -23.73
CA GLU A 29 18.90 -31.37 -22.87
C GLU A 29 19.41 -30.76 -21.56
N GLU A 30 20.47 -31.31 -20.96
CA GLU A 30 21.11 -30.77 -19.76
C GLU A 30 22.61 -31.13 -19.70
N ILE A 31 23.46 -30.12 -19.52
CA ILE A 31 24.87 -30.24 -19.18
C ILE A 31 25.03 -29.70 -17.75
N ASN A 32 25.41 -30.60 -16.83
CA ASN A 32 25.71 -30.25 -15.45
C ASN A 32 27.23 -30.04 -15.29
N ILE A 33 27.65 -28.82 -14.97
CA ILE A 33 29.04 -28.52 -14.59
C ILE A 33 29.11 -28.45 -13.07
N ILE A 34 29.87 -29.35 -12.46
CA ILE A 34 30.07 -29.42 -11.01
C ILE A 34 31.46 -28.87 -10.69
N ILE A 35 31.52 -27.78 -9.93
CA ILE A 35 32.76 -27.22 -9.41
C ILE A 35 32.83 -27.53 -7.91
N ALA A 36 33.81 -28.33 -7.51
CA ALA A 36 34.05 -28.72 -6.12
C ALA A 36 35.46 -28.29 -5.68
N ASN A 37 35.64 -28.07 -4.38
CA ASN A 37 36.98 -27.86 -3.83
C ASN A 37 37.77 -29.16 -3.90
N ALA A 38 39.03 -29.10 -4.35
CA ALA A 38 39.92 -30.27 -4.38
C ALA A 38 40.13 -30.85 -2.97
N GLU A 39 40.06 -29.99 -1.94
CA GLU A 39 40.08 -30.39 -0.54
C GLU A 39 38.65 -30.50 0.01
N LYS A 40 38.18 -31.73 0.22
CA LYS A 40 36.81 -32.09 0.62
C LYS A 40 36.23 -31.36 1.87
N PRO A 41 37.00 -30.95 2.90
CA PRO A 41 36.41 -30.29 4.07
C PRO A 41 36.26 -28.76 3.92
N LYS A 42 36.83 -28.13 2.88
CA LYS A 42 36.82 -26.67 2.73
C LYS A 42 35.55 -26.21 2.01
N LYS A 43 34.72 -25.43 2.73
CA LYS A 43 33.53 -24.77 2.17
C LYS A 43 33.89 -23.93 0.95
N MET A 44 33.03 -23.94 -0.07
CA MET A 44 33.16 -23.01 -1.19
C MET A 44 33.10 -21.56 -0.65
N PRO A 45 33.98 -20.66 -1.10
CA PRO A 45 33.88 -19.26 -0.73
C PRO A 45 32.49 -18.74 -1.11
N GLN A 46 31.80 -18.04 -0.20
CA GLN A 46 30.56 -17.33 -0.53
C GLN A 46 30.89 -16.12 -1.41
N THR A 47 31.27 -16.40 -2.66
CA THR A 47 31.64 -15.36 -3.62
C THR A 47 30.38 -14.78 -4.21
N ASN A 48 30.34 -13.45 -4.30
CA ASN A 48 29.22 -12.73 -4.91
C ASN A 48 28.93 -13.30 -6.32
N PRO A 49 27.72 -13.81 -6.60
CA PRO A 49 27.36 -14.40 -7.88
C PRO A 49 27.62 -13.49 -9.09
N PHE A 50 27.51 -12.16 -8.91
CA PHE A 50 27.77 -11.19 -9.96
C PHE A 50 29.26 -11.11 -10.32
N LEU A 51 30.16 -11.21 -9.33
CA LEU A 51 31.61 -11.21 -9.56
C LEU A 51 32.06 -12.50 -10.25
N ILE A 52 31.49 -13.64 -9.86
CA ILE A 52 31.72 -14.92 -10.57
C ILE A 52 31.25 -14.80 -12.01
N GLN A 53 30.05 -14.25 -12.24
CA GLN A 53 29.50 -14.10 -13.58
C GLN A 53 30.37 -13.18 -14.46
N GLU A 54 30.86 -12.06 -13.93
CA GLU A 54 31.80 -11.18 -14.65
C GLU A 54 33.12 -11.89 -14.96
N PHE A 55 33.70 -12.58 -13.98
CA PHE A 55 34.97 -13.29 -14.13
C PHE A 55 34.87 -14.40 -15.18
N VAL A 56 33.80 -15.21 -15.13
CA VAL A 56 33.53 -16.27 -16.11
C VAL A 56 33.34 -15.67 -17.49
N LYS A 57 32.53 -14.62 -17.66
CA LYS A 57 32.35 -13.95 -18.95
C LYS A 57 33.67 -13.42 -19.52
N LYS A 58 34.50 -12.78 -18.68
CA LYS A 58 35.81 -12.24 -19.10
C LYS A 58 36.80 -13.33 -19.51
N SER A 59 36.81 -14.46 -18.79
CA SER A 59 37.75 -15.56 -19.03
C SER A 59 37.33 -16.43 -20.20
N VAL A 60 36.03 -16.78 -20.30
CA VAL A 60 35.47 -17.57 -21.40
C VAL A 60 35.58 -16.83 -22.74
N SER A 61 35.36 -15.51 -22.75
CA SER A 61 35.51 -14.71 -23.98
C SER A 61 36.95 -14.58 -24.48
N ARG A 62 37.95 -14.99 -23.69
CA ARG A 62 39.38 -14.86 -24.00
C ARG A 62 40.10 -16.21 -24.11
N HIS A 63 39.39 -17.32 -24.00
CA HIS A 63 40.01 -18.63 -23.96
C HIS A 63 40.33 -19.13 -25.38
N GLU A 64 41.59 -19.47 -25.64
CA GLU A 64 42.10 -19.81 -26.97
C GLU A 64 41.43 -21.06 -27.59
N GLN A 65 40.92 -21.97 -26.75
CA GLN A 65 40.23 -23.19 -27.19
C GLN A 65 38.71 -23.02 -27.41
N ILE A 66 38.15 -21.81 -27.22
CA ILE A 66 36.72 -21.54 -27.40
C ILE A 66 36.53 -20.66 -28.64
N GLU A 67 36.54 -21.27 -29.82
CA GLU A 67 36.41 -20.56 -31.11
C GLU A 67 34.97 -20.08 -31.39
N ASN A 68 33.98 -20.61 -30.66
CA ASN A 68 32.56 -20.54 -31.05
C ASN A 68 31.64 -19.77 -30.09
N MET A 69 32.16 -18.91 -29.20
CA MET A 69 31.28 -17.93 -28.55
C MET A 69 31.03 -16.74 -29.49
N LYS A 70 30.47 -17.04 -30.67
CA LYS A 70 29.87 -16.05 -31.55
C LYS A 70 28.65 -15.49 -30.83
N TYR A 71 28.76 -14.28 -30.29
CA TYR A 71 27.61 -13.38 -30.32
C TYR A 71 27.09 -13.41 -31.76
N THR A 72 25.84 -13.83 -31.96
CA THR A 72 25.17 -13.82 -33.27
C THR A 72 25.01 -12.38 -33.75
N ARG A 73 26.10 -11.77 -34.19
CA ARG A 73 26.12 -10.76 -35.23
C ARG A 73 26.92 -11.40 -36.33
N GLN A 74 26.23 -11.92 -37.33
CA GLN A 74 26.86 -12.12 -38.64
C GLN A 74 27.46 -10.76 -39.01
N VAL A 75 28.78 -10.65 -38.93
CA VAL A 75 29.49 -9.48 -39.42
C VAL A 75 29.29 -9.52 -40.93
N HIS A 76 28.53 -8.57 -41.45
CA HIS A 76 28.39 -8.40 -42.89
C HIS A 76 29.75 -7.96 -43.44
N ILE A 77 30.45 -8.86 -44.13
CA ILE A 77 31.72 -8.56 -44.81
C ILE A 77 31.38 -8.16 -46.25
N GLY A 78 31.34 -6.85 -46.51
CA GLY A 78 31.04 -6.26 -47.81
C GLY A 78 30.39 -4.87 -47.68
N PRO A 79 30.36 -4.04 -48.74
CA PRO A 79 29.60 -2.79 -48.74
C PRO A 79 28.11 -3.11 -48.60
N CYS A 80 27.47 -2.59 -47.54
CA CYS A 80 26.04 -2.77 -47.30
C CYS A 80 25.25 -2.10 -48.44
N GLN A 81 24.63 -2.89 -49.31
CA GLN A 81 23.81 -2.37 -50.42
C GLN A 81 22.38 -2.01 -49.99
N GLN A 82 21.97 -2.42 -48.79
CA GLN A 82 20.65 -2.10 -48.27
C GLN A 82 20.65 -0.72 -47.61
N PRO A 83 19.62 0.11 -47.85
CA PRO A 83 19.49 1.39 -47.17
C PRO A 83 19.45 1.19 -45.65
N GLU A 84 20.14 2.05 -44.91
CA GLU A 84 20.17 1.98 -43.45
C GLU A 84 18.74 1.98 -42.88
N LYS A 85 18.44 1.00 -42.04
CA LYS A 85 17.16 0.90 -41.34
C LYS A 85 17.36 0.68 -39.86
N CYS A 86 16.53 1.34 -39.06
CA CYS A 86 16.51 1.17 -37.61
C CYS A 86 15.80 -0.13 -37.27
N ILE A 87 16.49 -1.07 -36.62
CA ILE A 87 15.91 -2.36 -36.20
C ILE A 87 14.66 -2.23 -35.33
N ASN A 88 14.52 -1.13 -34.59
CA ASN A 88 13.41 -0.94 -33.66
C ASN A 88 12.16 -0.36 -34.30
N CYS A 89 12.26 0.36 -35.43
CA CYS A 89 11.08 1.00 -36.06
C CYS A 89 11.01 0.84 -37.58
N ASN A 90 12.01 0.19 -38.19
CA ASN A 90 12.21 0.05 -39.64
C ASN A 90 12.33 1.36 -40.44
N GLY A 91 12.56 2.50 -39.78
CA GLY A 91 12.76 3.79 -40.43
C GLY A 91 14.19 3.97 -40.96
N SER A 92 14.39 4.91 -41.88
CA SER A 92 15.65 5.17 -42.63
C SER A 92 16.86 5.62 -41.80
N ARG A 93 16.70 5.73 -40.49
CA ARG A 93 17.77 6.17 -39.58
C ARG A 93 18.55 4.97 -39.04
N ASN A 94 19.79 5.21 -38.62
CA ASN A 94 20.59 4.17 -38.00
C ASN A 94 19.98 3.61 -36.69
N ALA A 95 20.44 2.42 -36.29
CA ALA A 95 19.96 1.71 -35.10
C ALA A 95 20.26 2.42 -33.77
N LYS A 96 21.26 3.31 -33.73
CA LYS A 96 21.66 4.07 -32.53
C LYS A 96 20.96 5.44 -32.44
N SER A 97 20.11 5.79 -33.40
CA SER A 97 19.54 7.12 -33.47
C SER A 97 18.57 7.39 -32.32
N ARG A 98 18.83 8.50 -31.60
CA ARG A 98 17.98 9.00 -30.51
C ARG A 98 16.64 9.57 -30.99
N SER A 99 16.47 9.80 -32.29
CA SER A 99 15.17 10.19 -32.87
C SER A 99 14.22 9.00 -33.05
N CYS A 100 14.56 7.83 -32.51
CA CYS A 100 13.72 6.65 -32.58
C CYS A 100 12.47 6.77 -31.72
N PRO A 101 11.24 6.63 -32.29
CA PRO A 101 10.02 6.75 -31.50
C PRO A 101 9.95 5.67 -30.41
N PHE A 102 10.43 4.45 -30.69
CA PHE A 102 10.53 3.39 -29.68
C PHE A 102 11.56 3.70 -28.59
N TYR A 103 12.71 4.27 -28.97
CA TYR A 103 13.73 4.70 -28.00
C TYR A 103 13.22 5.83 -27.12
N ILE A 104 12.59 6.86 -27.72
CA ILE A 104 12.00 8.00 -27.00
C ILE A 104 10.92 7.49 -26.04
N LYS A 105 10.07 6.55 -26.48
CA LYS A 105 9.06 5.93 -25.62
C LYS A 105 9.69 5.19 -24.44
N GLU A 106 10.69 4.35 -24.68
CA GLU A 106 11.42 3.65 -23.61
C GLU A 106 12.11 4.60 -22.65
N GLN A 107 12.70 5.68 -23.15
CA GLN A 107 13.36 6.67 -22.31
C GLN A 107 12.36 7.32 -21.33
N LYS A 108 11.16 7.70 -21.80
CA LYS A 108 10.10 8.24 -20.94
C LYS A 108 9.61 7.22 -19.90
N ILE A 109 9.51 5.95 -20.26
CA ILE A 109 9.15 4.87 -19.32
C ILE A 109 10.22 4.72 -18.23
N LEU A 110 11.51 4.77 -18.60
CA LEU A 110 12.61 4.70 -17.64
C LEU A 110 12.67 5.93 -16.73
N GLU A 111 12.41 7.13 -17.27
CA GLU A 111 12.29 8.35 -16.46
C GLU A 111 11.15 8.24 -15.44
N LEU A 112 9.97 7.76 -15.85
CA LEU A 112 8.83 7.53 -14.96
C LEU A 112 9.16 6.50 -13.88
N LYS A 113 9.84 5.41 -14.27
CA LYS A 113 10.31 4.37 -13.35
C LYS A 113 11.22 4.95 -12.27
N CYS A 114 12.24 5.72 -12.66
CA CYS A 114 13.20 6.30 -11.73
C CYS A 114 12.56 7.35 -10.82
N ARG A 115 11.66 8.19 -11.37
CA ARG A 115 10.99 9.26 -10.62
C ARG A 115 10.04 8.72 -9.55
N ASN A 116 9.37 7.60 -9.82
CA ASN A 116 8.34 7.05 -8.94
C ASN A 116 8.80 5.81 -8.16
N HIS A 117 10.05 5.36 -8.35
CA HIS A 117 10.61 4.17 -7.70
C HIS A 117 9.76 2.89 -7.90
N ILE A 118 9.20 2.73 -9.09
CA ILE A 118 8.35 1.59 -9.46
C ILE A 118 9.08 0.57 -10.33
N THR A 119 8.47 -0.58 -10.57
CA THR A 119 8.98 -1.57 -11.52
C THR A 119 8.83 -1.10 -12.97
N THR A 120 9.61 -1.69 -13.86
CA THR A 120 9.48 -1.40 -15.31
C THR A 120 8.10 -1.80 -15.85
N GLY A 121 7.47 -2.85 -15.32
CA GLY A 121 6.14 -3.29 -15.72
C GLY A 121 5.07 -2.26 -15.36
N GLU A 122 5.10 -1.75 -14.14
CA GLU A 122 4.18 -0.70 -13.66
C GLU A 122 4.36 0.60 -14.45
N ALA A 123 5.61 1.02 -14.71
CA ALA A 123 5.88 2.21 -15.51
C ALA A 123 5.31 2.10 -16.93
N ARG A 124 5.39 0.92 -17.56
CA ARG A 124 4.76 0.67 -18.88
C ARG A 124 3.25 0.80 -18.82
N HIS A 125 2.62 0.24 -17.78
CA HIS A 125 1.17 0.30 -17.60
C HIS A 125 0.68 1.75 -17.47
N ILE A 126 1.30 2.53 -16.58
CA ILE A 126 0.98 3.95 -16.37
C ILE A 126 1.20 4.75 -17.66
N PHE A 127 2.32 4.52 -18.36
CA PHE A 127 2.62 5.21 -19.62
C PHE A 127 1.59 4.90 -20.72
N GLN A 128 1.09 3.66 -20.78
CA GLN A 128 0.05 3.22 -21.71
C GLN A 128 -1.31 3.87 -21.37
N GLN A 129 -1.69 3.89 -20.08
CA GLN A 129 -2.93 4.53 -19.62
C GLN A 129 -2.95 6.03 -19.92
N ASN A 130 -1.83 6.73 -19.69
CA ASN A 130 -1.73 8.16 -19.99
C ASN A 130 -1.75 8.49 -21.50
N ASN A 131 -1.48 7.51 -22.37
CA ASN A 131 -1.60 7.66 -23.82
C ASN A 131 -2.93 7.15 -24.38
N ALA A 132 -3.80 6.55 -23.55
CA ALA A 132 -5.11 6.07 -24.01
C ALA A 132 -5.98 7.26 -24.43
N LYS A 133 -6.71 7.11 -25.54
CA LYS A 133 -7.69 8.11 -25.96
C LYS A 133 -8.82 8.16 -24.92
N TYR A 134 -9.33 9.35 -24.63
CA TYR A 134 -10.44 9.57 -23.69
C TYR A 134 -11.62 8.59 -23.92
N SER A 135 -11.98 8.35 -25.19
CA SER A 135 -13.05 7.44 -25.58
C SER A 135 -12.79 5.96 -25.30
N GLU A 136 -11.53 5.54 -25.13
CA GLU A 136 -11.11 4.18 -24.85
C GLU A 136 -11.08 3.93 -23.33
N THR A 137 -10.67 4.95 -22.56
CA THR A 137 -10.74 4.97 -21.10
C THR A 137 -12.18 4.86 -20.62
N VAL A 138 -13.11 5.65 -21.19
CA VAL A 138 -14.53 5.63 -20.79
C VAL A 138 -15.19 4.26 -21.05
N LYS A 139 -14.79 3.53 -22.11
CA LYS A 139 -15.35 2.20 -22.43
C LYS A 139 -14.87 1.08 -21.51
N THR A 140 -13.72 1.27 -20.88
CA THR A 140 -13.08 0.26 -20.01
C THR A 140 -13.29 0.55 -18.52
N MET A 141 -13.88 1.70 -18.19
CA MET A 141 -14.32 1.97 -16.82
C MET A 141 -15.51 1.07 -16.48
N PRO A 142 -15.40 0.21 -15.45
CA PRO A 142 -16.57 -0.49 -14.92
C PRO A 142 -17.60 0.54 -14.44
N ALA A 143 -18.88 0.20 -14.54
CA ALA A 143 -19.95 1.02 -13.96
C ALA A 143 -19.60 1.34 -12.50
N VAL A 144 -19.53 2.63 -12.16
CA VAL A 144 -19.02 3.13 -10.87
C VAL A 144 -20.08 2.96 -9.77
N THR A 145 -20.75 1.81 -9.69
CA THR A 145 -21.73 1.54 -8.63
C THR A 145 -21.01 1.17 -7.33
N ASN A 146 -19.93 0.37 -7.40
CA ASN A 146 -19.24 -0.13 -6.21
C ASN A 146 -18.45 0.94 -5.42
N LEU A 147 -17.93 1.97 -6.09
CA LEU A 147 -17.14 3.01 -5.41
C LEU A 147 -18.05 4.00 -4.68
N GLU A 148 -19.16 4.39 -5.30
CA GLU A 148 -20.16 5.27 -4.70
C GLU A 148 -20.75 4.64 -3.44
N ASP A 149 -21.16 3.36 -3.52
CA ASP A 149 -21.64 2.59 -2.36
C ASP A 149 -20.60 2.50 -1.25
N THR A 150 -19.32 2.29 -1.61
CA THR A 150 -18.22 2.22 -0.63
C THR A 150 -17.96 3.57 0.04
N ILE A 151 -18.04 4.67 -0.70
CA ILE A 151 -17.88 6.02 -0.18
C ILE A 151 -19.04 6.36 0.75
N ASN A 152 -20.27 6.09 0.33
CA ASN A 152 -21.47 6.31 1.12
C ASN A 152 -21.41 5.51 2.43
N ALA A 153 -21.05 4.23 2.38
CA ALA A 153 -20.90 3.41 3.59
C ALA A 153 -19.84 3.95 4.56
N LYS A 154 -18.71 4.47 4.05
CA LYS A 154 -17.67 5.10 4.89
C LYS A 154 -18.15 6.40 5.51
N PHE A 155 -18.93 7.20 4.78
CA PHE A 155 -19.49 8.45 5.27
C PHE A 155 -20.51 8.21 6.39
N GLU A 156 -21.44 7.28 6.19
CA GLU A 156 -22.42 6.88 7.20
C GLU A 156 -21.74 6.33 8.47
N THR A 157 -20.73 5.48 8.31
CA THR A 157 -19.96 4.96 9.46
C THR A 157 -19.28 6.07 10.25
N LEU A 158 -18.74 7.08 9.57
CA LEU A 158 -18.11 8.22 10.21
C LEU A 158 -19.13 9.08 10.97
N LEU A 159 -20.28 9.37 10.34
CA LEU A 159 -21.36 10.12 10.98
C LEU A 159 -21.86 9.41 12.25
N GLN A 160 -22.07 8.11 12.17
CA GLN A 160 -22.48 7.32 13.34
C GLN A 160 -21.43 7.38 14.46
N ALA A 161 -20.14 7.21 14.14
CA ALA A 161 -19.08 7.27 15.13
C ALA A 161 -18.96 8.65 15.80
N ILE A 162 -19.24 9.72 15.06
CA ILE A 162 -19.27 11.09 15.59
C ILE A 162 -20.45 11.25 16.55
N ASN A 163 -21.66 10.84 16.15
CA ASN A 163 -22.86 10.91 16.99
C ASN A 163 -22.68 10.11 18.29
N ASP A 164 -22.19 8.87 18.20
CA ASP A 164 -21.90 8.04 19.37
C ASP A 164 -20.91 8.71 20.33
N ARG A 165 -19.92 9.43 19.78
CA ARG A 165 -18.93 10.15 20.60
C ARG A 165 -19.56 11.36 21.30
N PHE A 166 -20.43 12.09 20.62
CA PHE A 166 -21.16 13.21 21.22
C PHE A 166 -22.11 12.74 22.33
N GLU A 167 -22.90 11.69 22.09
CA GLU A 167 -23.81 11.13 23.09
C GLU A 167 -23.06 10.63 24.33
N ARG A 168 -21.93 9.94 24.15
CA ARG A 168 -21.09 9.49 25.26
C ARG A 168 -20.54 10.65 26.08
N GLN A 169 -20.05 11.71 25.42
CA GLN A 169 -19.57 12.91 26.11
C GLN A 169 -20.69 13.61 26.85
N MET A 170 -21.87 13.73 26.24
CA MET A 170 -23.05 14.33 26.86
C MET A 170 -23.51 13.55 28.09
N THR A 171 -23.45 12.21 28.03
CA THR A 171 -23.78 11.33 29.16
C THR A 171 -22.78 11.50 30.31
N ILE A 172 -21.48 11.54 30.01
CA ILE A 172 -20.44 11.78 31.03
C ILE A 172 -20.64 13.16 31.68
N PHE A 173 -20.93 14.19 30.88
CA PHE A 173 -21.18 15.53 31.39
C PHE A 173 -22.42 15.59 32.28
N ALA A 174 -23.52 14.95 31.87
CA ALA A 174 -24.75 14.85 32.67
C ALA A 174 -24.50 14.14 34.02
N ASP A 175 -23.76 13.02 34.02
CA ASP A 175 -23.36 12.31 35.25
C ASP A 175 -22.49 13.18 36.17
N MET A 176 -21.53 13.91 35.60
CA MET A 176 -20.70 14.85 36.37
C MET A 176 -21.53 15.96 37.01
N LEU A 177 -22.49 16.53 36.26
CA LEU A 177 -23.40 17.55 36.78
C LEU A 177 -24.28 16.99 37.90
N GLN A 178 -24.88 15.81 37.70
CA GLN A 178 -25.71 15.18 38.71
C GLN A 178 -24.94 14.94 40.00
N LYS A 179 -23.74 14.37 39.93
CA LYS A 179 -22.87 14.15 41.10
C LYS A 179 -22.49 15.44 41.80
N SER A 180 -22.22 16.51 41.05
CA SER A 180 -21.93 17.83 41.60
C SER A 180 -23.14 18.37 42.36
N MET A 181 -24.33 18.29 41.77
CA MET A 181 -25.58 18.73 42.41
C MET A 181 -25.89 17.92 43.67
N ASP A 182 -25.74 16.60 43.63
CA ASP A 182 -25.93 15.73 44.80
C ASP A 182 -24.97 16.12 45.94
N CYS A 183 -23.70 16.39 45.63
CA CYS A 183 -22.71 16.84 46.60
C CYS A 183 -23.10 18.19 47.23
N ILE A 184 -23.52 19.15 46.40
CA ILE A 184 -23.98 20.47 46.84
C ILE A 184 -25.21 20.31 47.76
N CYS A 185 -26.22 19.54 47.35
CA CYS A 185 -27.41 19.27 48.14
C CYS A 185 -27.06 18.61 49.49
N GLN A 186 -26.16 17.62 49.49
CA GLN A 186 -25.70 16.97 50.72
C GLN A 186 -24.99 17.94 51.67
N ASN A 187 -24.14 18.83 51.14
CA ASN A 187 -23.47 19.85 51.95
C ASN A 187 -24.46 20.85 52.54
N PHE A 188 -25.45 21.31 51.76
CA PHE A 188 -26.52 22.16 52.27
C PHE A 188 -27.33 21.47 53.38
N CYS A 189 -27.70 20.20 53.21
CA CYS A 189 -28.40 19.42 54.23
C CYS A 189 -27.60 19.37 55.55
N LYS A 190 -26.28 19.19 55.48
CA LYS A 190 -25.39 19.17 56.66
C LYS A 190 -25.33 20.53 57.37
N ILE A 191 -25.19 21.63 56.61
CA ILE A 191 -25.19 22.99 57.18
C ILE A 191 -26.52 23.27 57.87
N MET A 192 -27.64 22.98 57.18
CA MET A 192 -28.97 23.17 57.75
C MET A 192 -29.14 22.38 59.04
N ALA A 193 -28.65 21.13 59.10
CA ALA A 193 -28.71 20.32 60.31
C ALA A 193 -27.96 20.92 61.50
N GLN A 194 -26.83 21.59 61.24
CA GLN A 194 -26.04 22.26 62.27
C GLN A 194 -26.68 23.56 62.76
N CYS A 195 -27.44 24.24 61.89
CA CYS A 195 -28.16 25.48 62.25
C CYS A 195 -29.48 25.25 62.99
N VAL A 196 -30.01 24.01 63.02
CA VAL A 196 -31.28 23.74 63.72
C VAL A 196 -31.08 23.67 65.23
N ASP A 197 -31.82 24.51 65.96
CA ASP A 197 -31.79 24.61 67.43
C ASP A 197 -31.93 23.21 68.10
N PRO A 198 -31.02 22.84 69.03
CA PRO A 198 -31.10 21.61 69.80
C PRO A 198 -32.45 21.40 70.49
N SER A 199 -33.10 22.49 70.95
CA SER A 199 -34.37 22.49 71.66
C SER A 199 -35.60 22.24 70.76
N SER A 200 -35.43 22.27 69.43
CA SER A 200 -36.54 22.05 68.51
C SER A 200 -37.02 20.59 68.52
N SER A 201 -38.36 20.42 68.49
CA SER A 201 -39.02 19.12 68.56
C SER A 201 -38.52 18.15 67.45
N PRO A 202 -38.28 16.87 67.78
CA PRO A 202 -37.86 15.84 66.81
C PRO A 202 -38.78 15.73 65.58
N VAL A 203 -40.07 16.02 65.75
CA VAL A 203 -41.08 16.00 64.68
C VAL A 203 -40.85 17.12 63.68
N ARG A 204 -40.53 18.34 64.15
CA ARG A 204 -40.21 19.49 63.28
C ARG A 204 -38.91 19.27 62.53
N LYS A 205 -37.88 18.71 63.19
CA LYS A 205 -36.61 18.34 62.54
C LYS A 205 -36.85 17.34 61.41
N LYS A 206 -37.56 16.25 61.69
CA LYS A 206 -37.83 15.18 60.71
C LYS A 206 -38.62 15.68 59.48
N LYS A 207 -39.61 16.56 59.69
CA LYS A 207 -40.41 17.15 58.60
C LYS A 207 -39.60 18.10 57.72
N LEU A 208 -38.65 18.84 58.29
CA LEU A 208 -37.78 19.76 57.54
C LEU A 208 -36.81 18.98 56.64
N PHE A 209 -36.17 17.93 57.18
CA PHE A 209 -35.30 17.04 56.39
C PHE A 209 -36.06 16.24 55.31
N SER A 210 -37.29 15.79 55.59
CA SER A 210 -38.09 15.09 54.58
C SER A 210 -38.47 15.99 53.40
N ASN A 211 -38.82 17.25 53.66
CA ASN A 211 -39.15 18.21 52.60
C ASN A 211 -37.91 18.56 51.76
N LEU A 212 -36.75 18.69 52.40
CA LEU A 212 -35.49 18.99 51.72
C LEU A 212 -35.04 17.85 50.80
N ARG A 213 -35.23 16.59 51.25
CA ARG A 213 -34.99 15.39 50.43
C ARG A 213 -36.00 15.26 49.29
N GLN A 214 -37.26 15.62 49.52
CA GLN A 214 -38.26 15.63 48.45
C GLN A 214 -37.94 16.67 47.36
N MET A 215 -37.36 17.81 47.73
CA MET A 215 -36.89 18.81 46.77
C MET A 215 -35.70 18.33 45.94
N SER A 216 -34.74 17.59 46.53
CA SER A 216 -33.64 17.00 45.75
C SER A 216 -34.13 15.96 44.74
N ASP A 217 -35.08 15.12 45.17
CA ASP A 217 -35.63 14.04 44.33
C ASP A 217 -36.50 14.59 43.17
N SER A 218 -36.96 15.84 43.26
CA SER A 218 -37.74 16.52 42.21
C SER A 218 -36.86 17.07 41.07
N VAL A 219 -35.57 17.33 41.35
CA VAL A 219 -34.63 17.90 40.36
C VAL A 219 -34.18 16.86 39.32
N THR A 220 -34.16 15.58 39.68
CA THR A 220 -33.80 14.47 38.77
C THR A 220 -34.87 14.14 37.72
N SER A 221 -36.04 14.79 37.75
CA SER A 221 -37.20 14.51 36.88
C SER A 221 -37.28 15.41 35.63
N TRP A 222 -36.23 16.14 35.28
CA TRP A 222 -36.20 16.93 34.05
C TRP A 222 -36.01 15.99 32.86
N ASP A 223 -37.09 15.31 32.50
CA ASP A 223 -37.17 14.46 31.32
C ASP A 223 -36.92 15.36 30.10
N ALA A 224 -35.94 14.96 29.28
CA ALA A 224 -35.55 15.70 28.09
C ALA A 224 -36.67 15.56 27.03
N GLY A 225 -37.72 16.37 27.17
CA GLY A 225 -38.76 16.50 26.17
C GLY A 225 -38.16 17.04 24.87
N GLY A 226 -37.78 16.13 23.98
CA GLY A 226 -37.45 16.46 22.60
C GLY A 226 -38.70 17.03 21.93
N SER A 227 -38.67 18.33 21.62
CA SER A 227 -39.66 18.94 20.74
C SER A 227 -39.56 18.24 19.38
N LYS A 228 -40.64 17.57 18.97
CA LYS A 228 -40.81 17.12 17.59
C LYS A 228 -41.24 18.31 16.74
N ASP A 229 -40.30 19.19 16.45
CA ASP A 229 -40.48 20.14 15.35
C ASP A 229 -39.76 19.54 14.13
N THR A 230 -40.48 18.69 13.40
CA THR A 230 -40.16 18.35 12.02
C THR A 230 -40.36 19.61 11.18
N GLU A 231 -39.32 20.42 11.03
CA GLU A 231 -39.28 21.43 9.97
C GLU A 231 -38.91 20.73 8.65
N ASP A 232 -39.92 20.64 7.81
CA ASP A 232 -39.88 20.22 6.42
C ASP A 232 -38.96 21.19 5.63
N MET A 233 -37.81 20.71 5.18
CA MET A 233 -36.85 21.51 4.41
C MET A 233 -37.19 21.38 2.90
N PRO A 234 -37.48 22.47 2.17
CA PRO A 234 -37.75 22.35 0.74
C PRO A 234 -36.45 22.10 -0.02
N LEU A 235 -36.46 21.05 -0.84
CA LEU A 235 -35.40 20.72 -1.78
C LEU A 235 -35.24 21.84 -2.82
N CYS A 236 -34.03 22.38 -2.93
CA CYS A 236 -33.50 23.09 -4.09
C CYS A 236 -32.26 22.36 -4.59
#